data_AF-A0AAU4M8V3-F1
#
_entry.id   AF-A0AAU4M8V3-F1
#
_cell.length_a   1.000
_cell.length_b   1.000
_cell.length_c   1.000
_cell.angle_alpha   90.00
_cell.angle_beta   90.00
_cell.angle_gamma   90.00
#
_symmetry.space_group_name_H-M   'P 1'
#
loop_
_entity.id
_entity.type
_entity.pdbx_description
1 polymer ?
#
loop_
_entity_poly.entity_id
_entity_poly.type
_entity_poly.pdbx_seq_one_letter_code
_entity_poly.pdbx_strand_id
1 'polypeptide(L)'
;MRVRGHNPVWQSQLPAWVSGLPLNQVQAAVDSRITAEVTHYKGQIYAWDVVNEPFNGDGSLVNDVSYQAMGTNYFAEALRTAHAADPSARLHVHDCSCRSGTAATARTRPGRTRRPTS
;
A
#
# COMPACT_ATOMS: atom_id res chain seq x y z
N MET A 1 -12.68 22.90 -3.23
CA MET A 1 -11.70 22.12 -2.44
C MET A 1 -11.37 20.84 -3.19
N ARG A 2 -10.16 20.28 -3.04
CA ARG A 2 -9.81 18.96 -3.62
C ARG A 2 -9.97 17.90 -2.53
N VAL A 3 -10.63 16.79 -2.85
CA VAL A 3 -10.88 15.68 -1.91
C VAL A 3 -9.93 14.52 -2.20
N ARG A 4 -9.38 13.91 -1.15
CA ARG A 4 -8.54 12.71 -1.21
C ARG A 4 -9.29 11.55 -0.56
N GLY A 5 -9.41 10.43 -1.26
CA GLY A 5 -10.01 9.21 -0.71
C GLY A 5 -8.98 8.43 0.10
N HIS A 6 -9.34 8.00 1.31
CA HIS A 6 -8.46 7.32 2.26
C HIS A 6 -9.32 6.40 3.16
N ASN A 7 -9.30 5.07 3.03
CA ASN A 7 -8.60 4.20 2.08
C ASN A 7 -9.41 2.89 1.86
N PRO A 8 -9.44 2.30 0.64
CA PRO A 8 -10.23 1.09 0.34
C PRO A 8 -9.59 -0.23 0.78
N VAL A 9 -8.26 -0.31 0.95
CA VAL A 9 -7.52 -1.51 1.42
C VAL A 9 -6.66 -1.17 2.64
N TRP A 10 -7.20 -1.44 3.84
CA TRP A 10 -6.49 -1.24 5.10
C TRP A 10 -6.74 -2.37 6.08
N GLN A 11 -5.65 -3.00 6.54
CA GLN A 11 -5.67 -4.11 7.48
C GLN A 11 -6.35 -3.79 8.83
N SER A 12 -6.32 -2.53 9.28
CA SER A 12 -6.85 -2.16 10.60
C SER A 12 -8.38 -2.05 10.65
N GLN A 13 -9.05 -1.96 9.51
CA GLN A 13 -10.51 -1.78 9.42
C GLN A 13 -11.16 -2.71 8.39
N LEU A 14 -10.52 -3.85 8.10
CA LEU A 14 -11.15 -4.90 7.32
C LEU A 14 -12.41 -5.40 8.04
N PRO A 15 -13.58 -5.42 7.38
CA PRO A 15 -14.77 -6.03 7.96
C PRO A 15 -14.48 -7.49 8.35
N ALA A 16 -14.95 -7.92 9.53
CA ALA A 16 -14.63 -9.25 10.08
C ALA A 16 -15.00 -10.42 9.15
N TRP A 17 -15.99 -10.23 8.27
CA TRP A 17 -16.37 -11.23 7.27
C TRP A 17 -15.28 -11.45 6.21
N VAL A 18 -14.50 -10.42 5.86
CA VAL A 18 -13.40 -10.52 4.87
C VAL A 18 -12.24 -11.32 5.46
N SER A 19 -11.92 -11.09 6.74
CA SER A 19 -10.87 -11.86 7.43
C SER A 19 -11.23 -13.33 7.66
N GLY A 20 -12.52 -13.69 7.57
CA GLY A 20 -13.00 -15.06 7.69
C GLY A 20 -13.16 -15.80 6.35
N LEU A 21 -12.87 -15.15 5.22
CA LEU A 21 -12.98 -15.78 3.91
C LEU A 21 -11.86 -16.80 3.68
N PRO A 22 -12.13 -17.90 2.96
CA PRO A 22 -11.09 -18.69 2.31
C PRO A 22 -10.16 -17.78 1.48
N LEU A 23 -8.84 -18.02 1.54
CA LEU A 23 -7.85 -17.15 0.87
C LEU A 23 -8.13 -16.97 -0.63
N ASN A 24 -8.65 -17.99 -1.31
CA ASN A 24 -9.02 -17.91 -2.73
C ASN A 24 -10.22 -17.00 -3.04
N GLN A 25 -10.95 -16.53 -2.02
CA GLN A 25 -12.08 -15.59 -2.15
C GLN A 25 -11.69 -14.16 -1.75
N VAL A 26 -10.55 -13.98 -1.07
CA VAL A 26 -10.13 -12.67 -0.55
C VAL A 26 -9.85 -11.67 -1.69
N GLN A 27 -9.19 -12.08 -2.77
CA GLN A 27 -8.92 -11.20 -3.91
C GLN A 27 -10.23 -10.61 -4.48
N ALA A 28 -11.23 -11.45 -4.77
CA ALA A 28 -12.51 -10.99 -5.30
C ALA A 28 -13.24 -10.05 -4.33
N ALA A 29 -13.16 -10.29 -3.02
CA ALA A 29 -13.74 -9.41 -2.01
C ALA A 29 -13.05 -8.03 -1.96
N VAL A 30 -11.70 -8.01 -2.05
CA VAL A 30 -10.91 -6.78 -2.11
C VAL A 30 -11.23 -6.00 -3.38
N ASP A 31 -11.24 -6.66 -4.54
CA ASP A 31 -11.52 -6.01 -5.82
C ASP A 31 -12.93 -5.43 -5.87
N SER A 32 -13.91 -6.16 -5.32
CA SER A 32 -15.29 -5.69 -5.20
C SER A 32 -15.39 -4.43 -4.34
N ARG A 33 -14.68 -4.39 -3.20
CA ARG A 33 -14.64 -3.20 -2.33
C ARG A 33 -14.02 -1.99 -3.03
N ILE A 34 -12.84 -2.17 -3.65
CA ILE A 34 -12.17 -1.09 -4.40
C ILE A 34 -13.10 -0.57 -5.49
N THR A 35 -13.69 -1.47 -6.28
CA THR A 35 -14.59 -1.10 -7.37
C THR A 35 -15.80 -0.33 -6.86
N ALA A 36 -16.45 -0.80 -5.79
CA ALA A 36 -17.62 -0.15 -5.22
C ALA A 36 -17.31 1.27 -4.72
N GLU A 37 -16.25 1.44 -3.93
CA GLU A 37 -15.88 2.74 -3.35
C GLU A 37 -15.39 3.74 -4.41
N VAL A 38 -14.48 3.30 -5.29
CA VAL A 38 -13.90 4.18 -6.33
C VAL A 38 -14.94 4.55 -7.38
N THR A 39 -15.82 3.62 -7.77
CA THR A 39 -16.91 3.92 -8.71
C THR A 39 -17.94 4.86 -8.09
N HIS A 40 -18.28 4.68 -6.81
CA HIS A 40 -19.27 5.53 -6.14
C HIS A 40 -18.87 7.02 -6.13
N TYR A 41 -17.57 7.31 -5.94
CA TYR A 41 -17.04 8.67 -5.93
C TYR A 41 -16.31 9.08 -7.22
N LYS A 42 -16.57 8.38 -8.33
CA LYS A 42 -15.90 8.61 -9.61
C LYS A 42 -15.97 10.07 -10.04
N GLY A 43 -14.81 10.64 -10.40
CA GLY A 43 -14.67 12.03 -10.85
C GLY A 43 -14.81 13.09 -9.74
N GLN A 44 -15.07 12.69 -8.49
CA GLN A 44 -15.16 13.58 -7.34
C GLN A 44 -13.86 13.59 -6.52
N ILE A 45 -13.07 12.52 -6.62
CA ILE A 45 -11.83 12.33 -5.87
C ILE A 45 -10.62 12.63 -6.77
N TYR A 46 -9.78 13.56 -6.31
CA TYR A 46 -8.57 13.93 -7.03
C TYR A 46 -7.47 12.86 -6.90
N ALA A 47 -7.36 12.25 -5.72
CA ALA A 47 -6.37 11.23 -5.44
C ALA A 47 -6.91 10.18 -4.45
N TRP A 48 -6.59 8.92 -4.69
CA TRP A 48 -6.86 7.80 -3.80
C TRP A 48 -5.56 7.32 -3.17
N ASP A 49 -5.57 7.18 -1.86
CA ASP A 49 -4.70 6.21 -1.20
C ASP A 49 -5.41 4.88 -1.38
N VAL A 50 -4.84 3.98 -2.18
CA VAL A 50 -5.47 2.69 -2.53
C VAL A 50 -5.08 1.61 -1.53
N VAL A 51 -3.82 1.59 -1.11
CA VAL A 51 -3.29 0.70 -0.06
C VAL A 51 -2.68 1.56 1.03
N ASN A 52 -3.08 1.33 2.29
CA ASN A 52 -2.58 2.08 3.45
C ASN A 52 -1.74 1.18 4.37
N GLU A 53 -0.56 1.67 4.77
CA GLU A 53 0.35 1.07 5.76
C GLU A 53 0.71 -0.40 5.53
N PRO A 54 1.19 -0.76 4.32
CA PRO A 54 1.47 -2.15 4.00
C PRO A 54 2.79 -2.68 4.59
N PHE A 55 3.62 -1.81 5.18
CA PHE A 55 4.94 -2.15 5.71
C PHE A 55 4.97 -2.05 7.24
N ASN A 56 5.65 -3.01 7.86
CA ASN A 56 6.07 -2.97 9.25
C ASN A 56 7.23 -1.96 9.43
N GLY A 57 7.54 -1.61 10.68
CA GLY A 57 8.64 -0.68 11.00
C GLY A 57 10.03 -1.14 10.59
N ASP A 58 10.22 -2.43 10.28
CA ASP A 58 11.46 -3.00 9.75
C ASP A 58 11.51 -3.07 8.21
N GLY A 59 10.45 -2.60 7.54
CA GLY A 59 10.31 -2.62 6.08
C GLY A 59 9.79 -3.96 5.51
N SER A 60 9.50 -4.95 6.34
CA SER A 60 8.80 -6.16 5.91
C SER A 60 7.31 -5.87 5.65
N LEU A 61 6.66 -6.70 4.83
CA LEU A 61 5.21 -6.55 4.58
C LEU A 61 4.40 -7.05 5.78
N VAL A 62 3.29 -6.36 6.06
CA VAL A 62 2.32 -6.83 7.04
C VAL A 62 1.70 -8.14 6.54
N ASN A 63 1.66 -9.15 7.41
CA ASN A 63 1.09 -10.46 7.08
C ASN A 63 -0.44 -10.47 7.22
N ASP A 64 -1.13 -9.68 6.41
CA ASP A 64 -2.60 -9.60 6.37
C ASP A 64 -3.22 -10.59 5.37
N VAL A 65 -4.55 -10.65 5.32
CA VAL A 65 -5.26 -11.58 4.42
C VAL A 65 -5.04 -11.27 2.94
N SER A 66 -4.80 -10.00 2.59
CA SER A 66 -4.51 -9.60 1.21
C SER A 66 -3.14 -10.10 0.78
N TYR A 67 -2.12 -9.94 1.62
CA TYR A 67 -0.78 -10.49 1.39
C TYR A 67 -0.79 -12.03 1.41
N GLN A 68 -1.52 -12.67 2.32
CA GLN A 68 -1.64 -14.13 2.36
C GLN A 68 -2.32 -14.70 1.10
N ALA A 69 -3.33 -14.01 0.56
CA ALA A 69 -4.07 -14.48 -0.60
C ALA A 69 -3.36 -14.22 -1.93
N MET A 70 -2.69 -13.06 -2.07
CA MET A 70 -2.16 -12.58 -3.36
C MET A 70 -0.64 -12.41 -3.37
N GLY A 71 0.04 -12.60 -2.23
CA GLY A 71 1.47 -12.28 -2.09
C GLY A 71 1.73 -10.80 -2.36
N THR A 72 2.93 -10.46 -2.86
CA THR A 72 3.30 -9.08 -3.23
C THR A 72 2.50 -8.51 -4.40
N ASN A 73 1.74 -9.33 -5.14
CA ASN A 73 0.99 -8.88 -6.31
C ASN A 73 -0.23 -8.03 -5.94
N TYR A 74 -0.68 -8.07 -4.69
CA TYR A 74 -1.87 -7.35 -4.25
C TYR A 74 -1.79 -5.83 -4.48
N PHE A 75 -0.58 -5.24 -4.43
CA PHE A 75 -0.38 -3.83 -4.76
C PHE A 75 -0.76 -3.51 -6.20
N ALA A 76 -0.23 -4.30 -7.13
CA ALA A 76 -0.46 -4.11 -8.55
C ALA A 76 -1.93 -4.36 -8.88
N GLU A 77 -2.53 -5.38 -8.27
CA GLU A 77 -3.95 -5.69 -8.46
C GLU A 77 -4.84 -4.57 -7.94
N ALA A 78 -4.65 -4.12 -6.70
CA ALA A 78 -5.44 -3.05 -6.11
C ALA A 78 -5.36 -1.75 -6.92
N LEU A 79 -4.17 -1.40 -7.42
CA LEU A 79 -3.98 -0.23 -8.27
C LEU A 79 -4.64 -0.38 -9.64
N ARG A 80 -4.59 -1.57 -10.26
CA ARG A 80 -5.29 -1.84 -11.53
C ARG A 80 -6.79 -1.76 -11.36
N THR A 81 -7.34 -2.39 -10.32
CA THR A 81 -8.78 -2.35 -10.01
C THR A 81 -9.26 -0.93 -9.77
N ALA A 82 -8.50 -0.13 -9.00
CA ALA A 82 -8.82 1.28 -8.78
C ALA A 82 -8.75 2.11 -10.07
N HIS A 83 -7.74 1.88 -10.92
CA HIS A 83 -7.61 2.58 -12.20
C HIS A 83 -8.74 2.24 -13.17
N ALA A 84 -9.18 0.98 -13.20
CA ALA A 84 -10.31 0.55 -14.02
C ALA A 84 -11.63 1.22 -13.59
N ALA A 85 -11.83 1.40 -12.28
CA ALA A 85 -13.01 2.07 -11.73
C ALA A 85 -13.01 3.59 -12.03
N ASP A 86 -11.89 4.28 -11.76
CA ASP A 86 -11.70 5.70 -12.08
C ASP A 86 -10.31 5.98 -12.68
N PRO A 87 -10.20 6.04 -14.03
CA PRO A 87 -8.95 6.35 -14.70
C PRO A 87 -8.44 7.78 -14.47
N SER A 88 -9.30 8.69 -14.00
CA SER A 88 -8.98 10.12 -13.85
C SER A 88 -8.34 10.46 -12.51
N ALA A 89 -8.48 9.59 -11.51
CA ALA A 89 -7.92 9.81 -10.17
C ALA A 89 -6.44 9.43 -10.10
N ARG A 90 -5.66 10.16 -9.29
CA ARG A 90 -4.26 9.81 -9.00
C ARG A 90 -4.21 8.73 -7.91
N LEU A 91 -3.57 7.60 -8.19
CA LEU A 91 -3.52 6.46 -7.26
C LEU A 91 -2.19 6.42 -6.50
N HIS A 92 -2.25 6.21 -5.19
CA HIS A 92 -1.10 6.20 -4.29
C HIS A 92 -1.13 4.97 -3.37
N VAL A 93 0.05 4.49 -3.01
CA VAL A 93 0.26 3.63 -1.84
C VAL A 93 0.76 4.55 -0.73
N HIS A 94 0.06 4.59 0.40
CA HIS A 94 0.37 5.48 1.51
C HIS A 94 0.96 4.66 2.66
N ASP A 95 2.06 5.13 3.25
CA ASP A 95 2.69 4.51 4.41
C ASP A 95 3.17 5.61 5.38
N CYS A 96 2.69 5.57 6.61
CA CYS A 96 3.06 6.51 7.67
C CYS A 96 4.13 5.95 8.64
N SER A 97 4.47 4.66 8.54
CA SER A 97 5.44 3.98 9.42
C SER A 97 6.88 4.46 9.23
N CYS A 98 7.17 5.18 8.14
CA CYS A 98 8.50 5.75 7.87
C CYS A 98 8.99 6.78 8.91
N ARG A 99 8.13 7.26 9.83
CA ARG A 99 8.49 8.28 10.83
C ARG A 99 8.82 7.72 12.23
N SER A 100 8.81 6.42 12.46
CA SER A 100 9.48 5.80 13.63
C SER A 100 10.87 5.32 13.26
N GLY A 101 11.72 6.27 12.86
CA GLY A 101 13.15 6.01 12.68
C GLY A 101 13.82 5.77 14.03
N THR A 102 14.00 4.50 14.41
CA THR A 102 15.26 4.15 15.08
C THR A 102 16.38 4.54 14.14
N ALA A 103 17.22 5.47 14.62
CA ALA A 103 18.33 6.06 13.88
C ALA A 103 19.01 5.03 12.98
N ALA A 104 19.01 5.33 11.68
CA ALA A 104 19.79 4.58 10.71
C ALA A 104 21.22 4.47 11.24
N THR A 105 21.66 3.26 11.59
CA THR A 105 23.07 2.97 11.82
C THR A 105 23.78 3.29 10.52
N ALA A 106 24.39 4.48 10.48
CA ALA A 106 25.21 4.93 9.38
C ALA A 106 26.29 3.88 9.14
N ARG A 107 26.16 3.13 8.05
CA ARG A 107 27.22 2.24 7.58
C ARG A 107 28.31 3.12 7.00
N THR A 108 29.20 3.59 7.86
CA THR A 108 30.38 4.36 7.47
C THR A 108 31.18 3.51 6.48
N ARG A 109 31.26 3.98 5.23
CA ARG A 109 32.07 3.36 4.18
C ARG A 109 33.54 3.39 4.64
N PRO A 110 34.25 2.25 4.75
CA PRO A 110 35.64 2.26 5.20
C PRO A 110 36.53 3.00 4.19
N GLY A 111 37.54 3.66 4.74
CA GLY A 111 38.26 4.80 4.15
C GLY A 111 38.87 4.57 2.76
N ARG A 112 38.77 5.63 1.95
CA ARG A 112 39.57 5.80 0.73
C ARG A 112 40.97 6.23 1.15
N THR A 113 41.89 5.29 1.27
CA THR A 113 43.33 5.56 1.46
C THR A 113 43.85 6.44 0.32
N ARG A 114 44.30 7.66 0.65
CA ARG A 114 45.06 8.52 -0.25
C ARG A 114 46.46 7.93 -0.41
N ARG A 115 46.85 7.68 -1.67
CA ARG A 115 48.19 7.25 -2.09
C ARG A 115 49.12 8.48 -2.04
N PRO A 116 50.32 8.40 -1.44
CA PRO A 116 51.28 9.51 -1.48
C PRO A 116 51.99 9.52 -2.83
N THR A 117 52.12 10.70 -3.44
CA THR A 117 52.98 10.96 -4.58
C THR A 117 54.36 11.35 -4.04
N SER A 118 55.38 10.58 -4.45
CA SER A 118 56.78 11.00 -4.43
C SER A 118 57.13 11.77 -5.70
#